data_AF-B3NCK9-F1
#
_entry.id   AF-B3NCK9-F1
#
_cell.length_a   1.000
_cell.length_b   1.000
_cell.length_c   1.000
_cell.angle_alpha   90.00
_cell.angle_beta   90.00
_cell.angle_gamma   90.00
#
_symmetry.space_group_name_H-M   'P 1'
#
loop_
_entity.id
_entity.type
_entity.pdbx_description
1 polymer ?
#
loop_
_entity_poly.entity_id
_entity_poly.type
_entity_poly.pdbx_seq_one_letter_code
_entity_poly.pdbx_strand_id
1 'polypeptide(L)'
;MFNPKIRDIGYFVLLTSLHLGSNLQPVIEAYANLKSVYPSVDRNLTLQLGYKYNHWMLFKAIMYSLLTMIGVWYCRHLQSMKSVVSVDGKGILKTKATAAEQVKNNWISKQNSSIPFPGNIFLIFALPWILTSVASGLINYIRFYMVIRHFCISNWRAIQLYGELQGLFWHRFASVALIPYWSQIIHGGVSLEKASHLSGNFISIETHLLD
;
A
#
# COMPACT_ATOMS: atom_id res chain seq x y z
N MET A 1 -2.58 -21.60 -17.80
CA MET A 1 -3.33 -21.54 -16.52
C MET A 1 -2.54 -20.69 -15.54
N PHE A 2 -3.13 -19.64 -14.95
CA PHE A 2 -2.45 -18.79 -13.97
C PHE A 2 -2.44 -19.50 -12.61
N ASN A 3 -1.30 -20.06 -12.21
CA ASN A 3 -1.10 -20.54 -10.85
C ASN A 3 -0.39 -19.43 -10.06
N PRO A 4 -1.12 -18.60 -9.29
CA PRO A 4 -0.49 -17.58 -8.47
C PRO A 4 0.43 -18.26 -7.46
N LYS A 5 1.71 -17.92 -7.47
CA LYS A 5 2.64 -18.38 -6.44
C LYS A 5 2.40 -17.56 -5.17
N ILE A 6 2.67 -18.11 -3.99
CA ILE A 6 2.56 -17.38 -2.69
C ILE A 6 3.25 -16.01 -2.75
N ARG A 7 4.39 -15.94 -3.45
CA ARG A 7 5.13 -14.70 -3.69
C ARG A 7 4.33 -13.64 -4.47
N ASP A 8 3.54 -14.04 -5.46
CA ASP A 8 2.69 -13.15 -6.26
C ASP A 8 1.58 -12.53 -5.40
N ILE A 9 1.05 -13.30 -4.43
CA ILE A 9 0.10 -12.81 -3.41
C ILE A 9 0.80 -11.80 -2.49
N GLY A 10 2.03 -12.09 -2.04
CA GLY A 10 2.82 -11.17 -1.22
C GLY A 10 3.05 -9.81 -1.90
N TYR A 11 3.42 -9.81 -3.19
CA TYR A 11 3.59 -8.56 -3.94
C TYR A 11 2.29 -7.79 -4.13
N PHE A 12 1.19 -8.49 -4.37
CA PHE A 12 -0.13 -7.86 -4.46
C PHE A 12 -0.50 -7.16 -3.15
N VAL A 13 -0.33 -7.85 -2.00
CA VAL A 13 -0.64 -7.28 -0.68
C VAL A 13 0.27 -6.09 -0.39
N LEU A 14 1.57 -6.19 -0.70
CA LEU A 14 2.54 -5.12 -0.49
C LEU A 14 2.21 -3.88 -1.34
N LEU A 15 1.95 -4.05 -2.64
CA LEU A 15 1.59 -2.95 -3.54
C LEU A 15 0.27 -2.29 -3.12
N THR A 16 -0.73 -3.09 -2.76
CA THR A 16 -2.03 -2.58 -2.30
C THR A 16 -1.84 -1.77 -1.02
N SER A 17 -1.02 -2.28 -0.09
CA SER A 17 -0.75 -1.61 1.17
C SER A 17 -0.02 -0.28 0.94
N LEU A 18 1.03 -0.29 0.13
CA LEU A 18 1.80 0.91 -0.20
C LEU A 18 0.91 2.01 -0.81
N HIS A 19 0.05 1.66 -1.77
CA HIS A 19 -0.89 2.60 -2.39
C HIS A 19 -1.94 3.15 -1.44
N LEU A 20 -2.44 2.29 -0.57
CA LEU A 20 -3.46 2.68 0.38
C LEU A 20 -2.89 3.67 1.42
N GLY A 21 -1.69 3.40 1.93
CA GLY A 21 -0.98 4.29 2.86
C GLY A 21 -0.60 5.63 2.24
N SER A 22 -0.17 5.66 0.96
CA SER A 22 0.20 6.92 0.31
C SER A 22 -0.98 7.86 0.07
N ASN A 23 -2.18 7.32 -0.12
CA ASN A 23 -3.38 8.11 -0.39
C ASN A 23 -4.03 8.65 0.90
N LEU A 24 -3.45 8.38 2.07
CA LEU A 24 -3.95 8.87 3.34
C LEU A 24 -3.95 10.40 3.38
N GLN A 25 -5.14 10.96 3.60
CA GLN A 25 -5.32 12.41 3.73
C GLN A 25 -5.36 12.78 5.21
N PRO A 26 -4.28 13.36 5.76
CA PRO A 26 -4.26 13.81 7.15
C PRO A 26 -5.23 14.98 7.34
N VAL A 27 -5.90 15.01 8.48
CA VAL A 27 -6.82 16.08 8.91
C VAL A 27 -6.37 16.56 10.29
N ILE A 28 -6.31 17.87 10.48
CA ILE A 28 -5.92 18.49 11.74
C ILE A 28 -7.05 19.41 12.15
N GLU A 29 -7.64 19.15 13.31
CA GLU A 29 -8.69 19.95 13.91
C GLU A 29 -8.14 20.58 15.19
N ALA A 30 -8.26 21.90 15.29
CA ALA A 30 -7.75 22.66 16.43
C ALA A 30 -8.93 23.15 17.29
N TYR A 31 -8.93 22.78 18.57
CA TYR A 31 -9.94 23.16 19.55
C TYR A 31 -9.30 24.08 20.58
N ALA A 32 -9.68 25.35 20.56
CA ALA A 32 -9.30 26.30 21.61
C ALA A 32 -10.33 26.26 22.75
N ASN A 33 -9.86 26.02 23.97
CA ASN A 33 -10.66 26.10 25.18
C ASN A 33 -10.19 27.30 26.01
N LEU A 34 -11.12 28.22 26.28
CA LEU A 34 -10.90 29.44 27.05
C LEU A 34 -11.79 29.38 28.28
N LYS A 35 -11.19 29.15 29.45
CA LYS A 35 -11.87 29.23 30.75
C LYS A 35 -11.38 30.47 31.49
N SER A 36 -12.25 31.46 31.66
CA SER A 36 -11.96 32.64 32.47
C SER A 36 -12.48 32.43 33.90
N VAL A 37 -11.56 32.39 34.88
CA VAL A 37 -11.89 32.43 36.31
C VAL A 37 -11.03 33.50 36.94
N TYR A 38 -11.58 34.69 37.15
CA TYR A 38 -10.83 35.84 37.67
C TYR A 38 -10.05 35.48 38.95
N PRO A 39 -8.74 35.80 39.04
CA PRO A 39 -7.93 36.62 38.13
C PRO A 39 -7.22 35.86 36.98
N SER A 40 -7.39 34.54 36.86
CA SER A 40 -6.69 33.72 35.86
C SER A 40 -7.55 33.42 34.62
N VAL A 41 -6.91 33.35 33.46
CA VAL A 41 -7.51 32.85 32.22
C VAL A 41 -6.76 31.60 31.82
N ASP A 42 -7.39 30.44 31.98
CA ASP A 42 -6.84 29.17 31.50
C ASP A 42 -7.12 29.07 30.00
N ARG A 43 -6.04 29.04 29.22
CA ARG A 43 -6.07 28.83 27.76
C ARG A 43 -5.46 27.46 27.45
N ASN A 44 -6.22 26.58 26.82
CA ASN A 44 -5.71 25.30 26.31
C ASN A 44 -6.04 25.18 24.82
N LEU A 45 -5.08 24.75 24.00
CA LEU A 45 -5.30 24.45 22.59
C LEU A 45 -5.06 22.97 22.35
N THR A 46 -6.14 22.24 22.09
CA THR A 46 -6.09 20.81 21.79
C THR A 46 -6.11 20.61 20.27
N LEU A 47 -5.07 19.98 19.74
CA LEU A 47 -4.99 19.55 18.34
C LEU A 47 -5.42 18.09 18.23
N GLN A 48 -6.45 17.82 17.43
CA GLN A 48 -6.85 16.48 17.06
C GLN A 48 -6.34 16.17 15.65
N LEU A 49 -5.46 15.17 15.55
CA LEU A 49 -4.89 14.72 14.29
C LEU A 49 -5.55 13.43 13.85
N GLY A 50 -6.35 13.50 12.80
CA GLY A 50 -7.02 12.34 12.20
C GLY A 50 -6.66 12.14 10.74
N TYR A 51 -7.42 11.27 10.08
CA TYR A 51 -7.32 11.07 8.64
C TYR A 51 -8.70 10.90 8.04
N LYS A 52 -8.85 11.33 6.78
CA LYS A 52 -10.07 11.10 6.01
C LYS A 52 -9.92 9.82 5.21
N TYR A 53 -10.77 8.83 5.51
CA TYR A 53 -10.85 7.60 4.73
C TYR A 53 -11.92 7.69 3.64
N ASN A 54 -11.58 7.24 2.44
CA ASN A 54 -12.53 7.08 1.34
C ASN A 54 -12.46 5.63 0.83
N HIS A 55 -13.60 4.95 0.75
CA HIS A 55 -13.68 3.56 0.25
C HIS A 55 -13.10 3.39 -1.16
N TRP A 56 -13.15 4.44 -1.99
CA TRP A 56 -12.53 4.45 -3.31
C TRP A 56 -11.00 4.31 -3.28
N MET A 57 -10.34 4.64 -2.18
CA MET A 57 -8.89 4.46 -2.02
C MET A 57 -8.52 2.97 -2.07
N LEU A 58 -9.29 2.12 -1.40
CA LEU A 58 -9.09 0.67 -1.42
C LEU A 58 -9.32 0.09 -2.81
N PHE A 59 -10.43 0.48 -3.45
CA PHE A 59 -10.75 0.01 -4.80
C PHE A 59 -9.64 0.40 -5.80
N LYS A 60 -9.16 1.64 -5.77
CA LYS A 60 -8.05 2.09 -6.61
C LYS A 60 -6.76 1.31 -6.33
N ALA A 61 -6.41 1.09 -5.06
CA ALA A 61 -5.21 0.34 -4.68
C ALA A 61 -5.26 -1.12 -5.17
N ILE A 62 -6.43 -1.76 -5.08
CA ILE A 62 -6.65 -3.12 -5.62
C ILE A 62 -6.50 -3.10 -7.14
N MET A 63 -7.14 -2.17 -7.84
CA MET A 63 -7.08 -2.08 -9.30
C MET A 63 -5.65 -1.88 -9.82
N TYR A 64 -4.88 -0.98 -9.21
CA TYR A 64 -3.48 -0.75 -9.59
C TYR A 64 -2.59 -1.96 -9.32
N SER A 65 -2.82 -2.64 -8.19
CA SER A 65 -2.09 -3.86 -7.85
C SER A 65 -2.45 -5.00 -8.82
N LEU A 66 -3.73 -5.19 -9.14
CA LEU A 66 -4.18 -6.16 -10.15
C LEU A 66 -3.58 -5.88 -11.53
N LEU A 67 -3.57 -4.63 -11.97
CA LEU A 67 -3.02 -4.24 -13.26
C LEU A 67 -1.53 -4.57 -13.36
N THR A 68 -0.77 -4.34 -12.29
CA THR A 68 0.65 -4.74 -12.19
C THR A 68 0.81 -6.25 -12.29
N MET A 69 -0.04 -7.02 -11.58
CA MET A 69 0.00 -8.49 -11.61
C MET A 69 -0.36 -9.06 -12.99
N ILE A 70 -1.33 -8.46 -13.67
CA ILE A 70 -1.72 -8.84 -15.04
C ILE A 70 -0.59 -8.55 -16.03
N GLY A 71 0.06 -7.39 -15.94
CA GLY A 71 1.21 -7.05 -16.79
C GLY A 71 2.37 -8.04 -16.61
N VAL A 72 2.70 -8.36 -15.36
CA VAL A 72 3.73 -9.36 -15.03
C VAL A 72 3.35 -10.74 -15.53
N TRP A 73 2.09 -11.15 -15.38
CA TRP A 73 1.60 -12.41 -15.90
C TRP A 73 1.70 -12.48 -17.43
N TYR A 74 1.28 -11.43 -18.13
CA TYR A 74 1.32 -11.35 -19.59
C TYR A 74 2.75 -11.47 -20.11
N CYS A 75 3.72 -10.80 -19.48
CA CYS A 75 5.13 -10.95 -19.84
C CYS A 75 5.67 -12.36 -19.59
N ARG A 76 5.30 -13.01 -18.49
CA ARG A 76 5.66 -14.42 -18.24
C ARG A 76 5.08 -15.35 -19.31
N HIS A 77 3.82 -15.10 -19.69
CA HIS A 77 3.14 -15.87 -20.73
C HIS A 77 3.87 -15.75 -22.08
N LEU A 78 4.24 -14.53 -22.49
CA LEU A 78 5.01 -14.28 -23.71
C LEU A 78 6.40 -14.95 -23.68
N GLN A 79 7.11 -14.90 -22.55
CA GLN A 79 8.40 -15.58 -22.40
C GLN A 79 8.28 -17.10 -22.50
N SER A 80 7.23 -17.68 -21.90
CA SER A 80 6.93 -19.10 -22.01
C SER A 80 6.67 -19.52 -23.45
N MET A 81 5.89 -18.74 -24.21
CA MET A 81 5.62 -19.03 -25.62
C MET A 81 6.90 -18.93 -26.47
N LYS A 82 7.74 -17.92 -26.24
CA LYS A 82 9.02 -17.77 -26.97
C LYS A 82 9.99 -18.91 -26.69
N SER A 83 10.02 -19.42 -25.45
CA SER A 83 10.78 -20.62 -25.07
C SER A 83 10.35 -21.84 -25.87
N VAL A 84 9.04 -22.09 -25.98
CA VAL A 84 8.48 -23.24 -26.73
C VAL A 84 8.87 -23.16 -28.21
N VAL A 85 8.68 -21.99 -28.84
CA VAL A 85 9.03 -21.78 -30.26
C VAL A 85 10.55 -21.93 -30.52
N SER A 86 11.40 -21.50 -29.58
CA SER A 86 12.85 -21.64 -29.71
C SER A 86 13.35 -23.09 -29.55
N VAL A 87 12.62 -23.93 -28.83
CA VAL A 87 12.92 -25.35 -28.66
C VAL A 87 12.52 -26.12 -29.92
N ASP A 88 11.36 -25.80 -30.52
CA ASP A 88 10.91 -26.41 -31.77
C ASP A 88 11.81 -26.06 -32.96
N GLY A 89 12.26 -24.80 -33.07
CA GLY A 89 13.22 -24.38 -34.10
C GLY A 89 14.61 -25.02 -33.99
N LYS A 90 15.01 -25.46 -32.79
CA LYS A 90 16.26 -26.20 -32.55
C LYS A 90 16.13 -27.71 -32.74
N GLY A 91 14.90 -28.23 -32.88
CA GLY A 91 14.61 -29.64 -33.08
C GLY A 91 14.84 -30.16 -34.50
N ILE A 92 14.88 -29.27 -35.50
CA ILE A 92 15.00 -29.65 -36.91
C ILE A 92 16.46 -30.02 -37.29
N LEU A 93 17.45 -29.73 -36.43
CA LEU A 93 18.87 -29.89 -36.73
C LEU A 93 19.67 -30.70 -35.69
N LYS A 94 19.02 -31.57 -34.91
CA LYS A 94 19.73 -32.46 -33.98
C LYS A 94 19.70 -33.92 -34.41
N THR A 95 20.84 -34.35 -34.96
CA THR A 95 21.33 -35.74 -34.91
C THR A 95 21.02 -36.37 -33.55
N LYS A 96 20.48 -37.60 -33.56
CA LYS A 96 20.02 -38.39 -32.40
C LYS A 96 20.80 -38.07 -31.11
N ALA A 97 20.19 -37.32 -30.20
CA ALA A 97 20.73 -37.10 -28.87
C ALA A 97 20.80 -38.44 -28.11
N THR A 98 21.92 -38.69 -27.44
CA THR A 98 22.13 -39.93 -26.68
C THR A 98 21.28 -39.95 -25.41
N ALA A 99 20.92 -41.14 -24.92
CA ALA A 99 20.07 -41.30 -23.72
C ALA A 99 20.63 -40.57 -22.49
N ALA A 100 21.95 -40.49 -22.36
CA ALA A 100 22.63 -39.73 -21.30
C ALA A 100 22.40 -38.21 -21.42
N GLU A 101 22.38 -37.66 -22.63
CA GLU A 101 22.06 -36.25 -22.86
C GLU A 101 20.59 -35.95 -22.58
N GLN A 102 19.68 -36.88 -22.88
CA GLN A 102 18.28 -36.73 -22.49
C GLN A 102 18.11 -36.72 -20.97
N VAL A 103 18.75 -37.63 -20.24
CA VAL A 103 18.68 -37.66 -18.76
C VAL A 103 19.31 -36.39 -18.15
N LYS A 104 20.45 -35.95 -18.67
CA LYS A 104 21.10 -34.69 -18.24
C LYS A 104 20.20 -33.48 -18.51
N ASN A 105 19.60 -33.39 -19.70
CA ASN A 105 18.70 -32.30 -20.06
C ASN A 105 17.41 -32.33 -19.24
N ASN A 106 16.89 -33.52 -18.89
CA ASN A 106 15.73 -33.66 -18.01
C ASN A 106 16.07 -33.28 -16.57
N TRP A 107 17.27 -33.60 -16.10
CA TRP A 107 17.72 -33.20 -14.76
C TRP A 107 17.91 -31.68 -14.66
N ILE A 108 18.55 -31.08 -15.67
CA ILE A 108 18.74 -29.63 -15.78
C ILE A 108 17.40 -28.91 -15.95
N SER A 109 16.45 -29.44 -16.74
CA SER A 109 15.12 -28.85 -16.90
C SER A 109 14.29 -28.94 -15.62
N LYS A 110 14.44 -30.02 -14.85
CA LYS A 110 13.79 -30.19 -13.54
C LYS A 110 14.37 -29.21 -12.51
N GLN A 111 15.67 -28.93 -12.57
CA GLN A 111 16.34 -27.93 -11.72
C GLN A 111 15.99 -26.49 -12.13
N ASN A 112 15.84 -26.22 -13.43
CA ASN A 112 15.45 -24.91 -13.99
C ASN A 112 13.93 -24.70 -14.12
N SER A 113 13.12 -25.64 -13.63
CA SER A 113 11.64 -25.55 -13.67
C SER A 113 11.08 -24.35 -12.88
N SER A 114 11.89 -23.76 -12.01
CA SER A 114 11.65 -22.41 -11.52
C SER A 114 12.13 -21.39 -12.56
N ILE A 115 11.26 -21.03 -13.51
CA ILE A 115 11.46 -19.84 -14.33
C ILE A 115 11.86 -18.69 -13.38
N PRO A 116 13.09 -18.15 -13.49
CA PRO A 116 13.57 -17.12 -12.58
C PRO A 116 12.61 -15.95 -12.69
N PHE A 117 12.14 -15.46 -11.53
CA PHE A 117 11.24 -14.32 -11.50
C PHE A 117 11.95 -13.14 -12.15
N PRO A 118 11.41 -12.57 -13.22
CA PRO A 118 12.04 -11.40 -13.82
C PRO A 118 11.71 -10.19 -12.94
N GLY A 119 12.49 -10.01 -11.87
CA GLY A 119 12.35 -8.88 -10.94
C GLY A 119 12.38 -7.54 -11.66
N ASN A 120 13.18 -7.44 -12.73
CA ASN A 120 13.24 -6.28 -13.61
C ASN A 120 11.90 -6.01 -14.31
N ILE A 121 11.16 -7.04 -14.73
CA ILE A 121 9.85 -6.87 -15.37
C ILE A 121 8.81 -6.44 -14.34
N PHE A 122 8.80 -7.05 -13.15
CA PHE A 122 7.94 -6.60 -12.07
C PHE A 122 8.20 -5.13 -11.72
N LEU A 123 9.47 -4.73 -11.61
CA LEU A 123 9.84 -3.34 -11.37
C LEU A 123 9.34 -2.42 -12.47
N ILE A 124 9.48 -2.76 -13.76
CA ILE A 124 9.00 -1.91 -14.86
C ILE A 124 7.49 -1.64 -14.76
N PHE A 125 6.69 -2.66 -14.43
CA PHE A 125 5.25 -2.49 -14.28
C PHE A 125 4.87 -1.81 -12.96
N ALA A 126 5.60 -2.06 -11.88
CA ALA A 126 5.34 -1.49 -10.57
C ALA A 126 5.85 -0.05 -10.42
N LEU A 127 6.88 0.35 -11.17
CA LEU A 127 7.60 1.62 -10.98
C LEU A 127 6.72 2.86 -11.18
N PRO A 128 5.84 2.95 -12.19
CA PRO A 128 4.90 4.07 -12.31
C PRO A 128 4.02 4.20 -11.07
N TRP A 129 3.59 3.07 -10.51
CA TRP A 129 2.72 3.00 -9.34
C TRP A 129 3.46 3.33 -8.04
N ILE A 130 4.69 2.83 -7.89
CA ILE A 130 5.55 3.18 -6.76
C ILE A 130 5.86 4.68 -6.79
N LEU A 131 6.15 5.25 -7.97
CA LEU A 131 6.45 6.67 -8.12
C LEU A 131 5.25 7.55 -7.76
N THR A 132 4.05 7.21 -8.23
CA THR A 132 2.83 7.96 -7.86
C THR A 132 2.52 7.82 -6.38
N SER A 133 2.74 6.64 -5.79
CA SER A 133 2.60 6.42 -4.35
C SER A 133 3.58 7.26 -3.54
N VAL A 134 4.87 7.29 -3.90
CA VAL A 134 5.88 8.11 -3.22
C VAL A 134 5.56 9.60 -3.36
N ALA A 135 5.21 10.06 -4.56
CA ALA A 135 4.84 11.45 -4.80
C ALA A 135 3.60 11.85 -3.98
N SER A 136 2.56 11.01 -3.97
CA SER A 136 1.34 11.26 -3.19
C SER A 136 1.62 11.29 -1.68
N GLY A 137 2.37 10.32 -1.17
CA GLY A 137 2.78 10.27 0.24
C GLY A 137 3.58 11.50 0.65
N LEU A 138 4.51 11.94 -0.20
CA LEU A 138 5.32 13.14 0.04
C LEU A 138 4.46 14.43 0.02
N ILE A 139 3.51 14.54 -0.91
CA ILE A 139 2.56 15.67 -0.94
C ILE A 139 1.71 15.69 0.34
N ASN A 140 1.20 14.54 0.78
CA ASN A 140 0.38 14.43 1.98
C ASN A 140 1.19 14.75 3.25
N TYR A 141 2.44 14.31 3.32
CA TYR A 141 3.36 14.69 4.40
C TYR A 141 3.65 16.19 4.39
N ILE A 142 3.94 16.80 3.23
CA ILE A 142 4.21 18.25 3.14
C ILE A 142 2.98 19.05 3.60
N ARG A 143 1.77 18.66 3.19
CA ARG A 143 0.53 19.32 3.62
C ARG A 143 0.37 19.27 5.14
N PHE A 144 0.58 18.10 5.73
CA PHE A 144 0.57 17.92 7.18
C PHE A 144 1.61 18.78 7.88
N TYR A 145 2.85 18.74 7.39
CA TYR A 145 3.98 19.49 7.95
C TYR A 145 3.77 21.01 7.90
N MET A 146 3.22 21.53 6.79
CA MET A 146 2.89 22.96 6.66
C MET A 146 1.90 23.41 7.74
N VAL A 147 0.87 22.60 8.03
CA VAL A 147 -0.13 22.93 9.05
C VAL A 147 0.45 22.80 10.46
N ILE A 148 1.14 21.71 10.76
CA ILE A 148 1.71 21.46 12.09
C ILE A 148 2.75 22.51 12.50
N ARG A 149 3.53 23.01 11.55
CA ARG A 149 4.55 24.01 11.82
C ARG A 149 3.97 25.29 12.43
N HIS A 150 2.70 25.62 12.19
CA HIS A 150 2.02 26.77 12.80
C HIS A 150 1.82 26.63 14.32
N PHE A 151 1.91 25.43 14.87
CA PHE A 151 1.69 25.15 16.29
C PHE A 151 2.99 24.98 17.09
N CYS A 152 4.11 25.51 16.59
CA CYS A 152 5.43 25.45 17.24
C CYS A 152 5.92 24.02 17.56
N ILE A 153 5.41 23.02 16.85
CA ILE A 153 5.82 21.62 16.99
C ILE A 153 7.16 21.42 16.30
N SER A 154 8.09 20.73 16.95
CA SER A 154 9.41 20.44 16.37
C SER A 154 9.32 19.52 15.14
N ASN A 155 10.26 19.67 14.20
CA ASN A 155 10.26 18.85 12.98
C ASN A 155 10.29 17.35 13.27
N TRP A 156 11.03 16.95 14.31
CA TRP A 156 11.11 15.54 14.72
C TRP A 156 9.79 15.03 15.28
N ARG A 157 9.10 15.86 16.06
CA ARG A 157 7.76 15.54 16.57
C ARG A 157 6.75 15.45 15.45
N ALA A 158 6.83 16.32 14.43
CA ALA A 158 5.97 16.24 13.25
C ALA A 158 6.17 14.91 12.49
N ILE A 159 7.41 14.46 12.28
CA ILE A 159 7.68 13.17 11.64
C ILE A 159 7.09 12.02 12.46
N GLN A 160 7.30 12.03 13.78
CA GLN A 160 6.75 11.01 14.67
C GLN A 160 5.22 10.97 14.59
N LEU A 161 4.56 12.12 14.66
CA LEU A 161 3.10 12.22 14.60
C LEU A 161 2.54 11.72 13.26
N TYR A 162 3.23 11.99 12.16
CA TYR A 162 2.84 11.46 10.86
C TYR A 162 2.99 9.93 10.81
N GLY A 163 4.05 9.39 11.41
CA GLY A 163 4.24 7.94 11.56
C GLY A 163 3.17 7.29 12.44
N GLU A 164 2.84 7.89 13.58
CA GLU A 164 1.75 7.45 14.46
C GLU A 164 0.40 7.47 13.74
N LEU A 165 0.15 8.49 12.92
CA LEU A 165 -1.06 8.59 12.11
C LEU A 165 -1.16 7.48 11.07
N GLN A 166 -0.05 7.15 10.38
CA GLN A 166 -0.01 6.01 9.47
C GLN A 166 -0.20 4.68 10.21
N GLY A 167 0.39 4.52 11.39
CA GLY A 167 0.21 3.33 12.22
C GLY A 167 -1.26 3.14 12.66
N LEU A 168 -1.91 4.22 13.10
CA LEU A 168 -3.32 4.23 13.50
C LEU A 168 -4.22 3.84 12.32
N PHE A 169 -3.91 4.35 11.13
CA PHE A 169 -4.57 3.95 9.89
C PHE A 169 -4.42 2.46 9.59
N TRP A 170 -3.20 1.93 9.64
CA TRP A 170 -2.93 0.50 9.38
C TRP A 170 -3.63 -0.41 10.37
N HIS A 171 -3.56 -0.07 11.66
CA HIS A 171 -4.23 -0.81 12.72
C HIS A 171 -5.74 -0.89 12.46
N ARG A 172 -6.37 0.24 12.07
CA ARG A 172 -7.81 0.28 11.80
C ARG A 172 -8.18 -0.41 10.48
N PHE A 173 -7.35 -0.30 9.46
CA PHE A 173 -7.56 -1.04 8.22
C PHE A 173 -7.51 -2.56 8.47
N ALA A 174 -6.53 -3.02 9.26
CA ALA A 174 -6.42 -4.42 9.64
C ALA A 174 -7.61 -4.89 10.50
N SER A 175 -8.06 -4.09 11.47
CA SER A 175 -9.21 -4.45 12.30
C SER A 175 -10.51 -4.54 11.49
N VAL A 176 -10.68 -3.67 10.49
CA VAL A 176 -11.84 -3.70 9.58
C VAL A 176 -11.75 -4.84 8.57
N ALA A 177 -10.56 -5.20 8.08
CA ALA A 177 -10.37 -6.33 7.18
C ALA A 177 -10.75 -7.68 7.83
N LEU A 178 -10.72 -7.77 9.16
CA LEU A 178 -11.14 -8.94 9.94
C LEU A 178 -12.66 -9.01 10.16
N ILE A 179 -13.39 -7.90 9.95
CA ILE A 179 -14.85 -7.85 10.06
C ILE A 179 -15.45 -8.14 8.67
N PRO A 180 -16.55 -8.89 8.54
CA PRO A 180 -17.19 -9.19 7.25
C PRO A 180 -17.81 -7.93 6.62
N TYR A 181 -16.96 -7.09 6.03
CA TYR A 181 -17.25 -5.76 5.53
C TYR A 181 -17.82 -5.74 4.09
N TRP A 182 -17.81 -6.89 3.41
CA TRP A 182 -18.25 -7.02 2.02
C TRP A 182 -19.71 -6.61 1.78
N SER A 183 -20.58 -6.74 2.79
CA SER A 183 -21.99 -6.31 2.70
C SER A 183 -22.17 -4.79 2.61
N GLN A 184 -21.27 -4.00 3.22
CA GLN A 184 -21.39 -2.53 3.26
C GLN A 184 -20.91 -1.85 1.97
N ILE A 185 -20.03 -2.51 1.21
CA ILE A 185 -19.54 -2.00 -0.09
C ILE A 185 -20.64 -2.10 -1.16
N ILE A 186 -21.52 -3.10 -1.07
CA ILE A 186 -22.54 -3.38 -2.10
C ILE A 186 -23.88 -2.67 -1.80
N HIS A 187 -24.22 -2.44 -0.52
CA HIS A 187 -25.56 -1.97 -0.11
C HIS A 187 -25.65 -0.49 0.33
N GLY A 188 -24.75 0.37 -0.14
CA GLY A 188 -24.91 1.82 0.01
C GLY A 188 -24.63 2.35 1.42
N GLY A 189 -23.39 2.82 1.61
CA GLY A 189 -23.15 4.12 2.25
C GLY A 189 -23.48 4.26 3.74
N VAL A 190 -22.96 3.38 4.61
CA VAL A 190 -22.81 3.71 6.02
C VAL A 190 -21.34 4.03 6.29
N SER A 191 -21.07 5.26 6.75
CA SER A 191 -19.72 5.72 7.12
C SER A 191 -19.03 4.70 8.03
N LEU A 192 -17.78 4.39 7.70
CA LEU A 192 -16.87 3.50 8.43
C LEU A 192 -16.87 3.77 9.95
N GLU A 193 -17.10 5.03 10.35
CA GLU A 193 -17.15 5.47 11.74
C GLU A 193 -18.38 4.96 12.49
N LYS A 194 -19.53 4.85 11.80
CA LYS A 194 -20.80 4.43 12.40
C LYS A 194 -20.88 2.90 12.56
N ALA A 195 -20.18 2.16 11.70
CA ALA A 195 -20.19 0.70 11.70
C ALA A 195 -19.24 0.07 12.74
N SER A 196 -18.21 0.80 13.21
CA SER A 196 -17.10 0.18 13.93
C SER A 196 -17.08 0.39 15.45
N HIS A 197 -17.98 1.18 16.05
CA HIS A 197 -18.03 1.45 17.52
C HIS A 197 -16.66 1.73 18.19
N LEU A 198 -15.65 2.11 17.40
CA LEU A 198 -14.25 2.24 17.79
C LEU A 198 -13.97 3.72 18.08
N SER A 199 -13.62 4.04 19.33
CA SER A 199 -13.39 5.41 19.80
C SER A 199 -12.37 6.16 18.93
N GLY A 200 -12.58 7.48 18.82
CA GLY A 200 -11.84 8.51 18.08
C GLY A 200 -10.73 8.10 17.09
N ASN A 201 -10.92 8.43 15.81
CA ASN A 201 -9.91 8.33 14.73
C ASN A 201 -8.76 9.35 14.82
N PHE A 202 -8.53 9.91 16.00
CA PHE A 202 -7.67 11.08 16.16
C PHE A 202 -6.68 10.91 17.31
N ILE A 203 -5.48 11.43 17.09
CA ILE A 203 -4.46 11.64 18.12
C ILE A 203 -4.73 13.02 18.71
N SER A 204 -4.97 13.10 20.01
CA SER A 204 -5.15 14.38 20.70
C SER A 204 -3.81 14.85 21.27
N ILE A 205 -3.40 16.08 20.93
CA ILE A 205 -2.21 16.72 21.47
C ILE A 205 -2.64 18.04 22.10
N GLU A 206 -2.30 18.21 23.37
CA GLU A 206 -2.40 19.52 24.01
C GLU A 206 -1.18 20.35 23.63
N THR A 207 -1.44 21.56 23.15
CA THR A 207 -0.45 22.58 22.88
C THR A 207 -0.79 23.79 23.73
N HIS A 208 0.20 24.34 24.43
CA HIS A 208 0.00 25.58 25.14
C HIS A 208 -0.05 26.72 24.12
N LEU A 209 -1.12 27.51 24.15
CA LEU A 209 -1.11 28.85 23.58
C LEU A 209 -0.11 29.64 24.43
N LEU A 210 1.13 29.76 23.97
CA LEU A 210 2.08 30.71 24.55
C LEU A 210 1.47 32.12 24.48
N ASP A 211 1.60 32.87 25.56
CA ASP A 211 1.07 34.21 25.81
C ASP A 211 1.25 35.21 24.64
#